data_AF-A0A949CKN2-F1
#
_entry.id   AF-A0A949CKN2-F1
#
_cell.length_a   1.000
_cell.length_b   1.000
_cell.length_c   1.000
_cell.angle_alpha   90.00
_cell.angle_beta   90.00
_cell.angle_gamma   90.00
#
_symmetry.space_group_name_H-M   'P 1'
#
loop_
_entity.id
_entity.type
_entity.pdbx_description
1 polymer ?
#
loop_
_entity_poly.entity_id
_entity_poly.type
_entity_poly.pdbx_seq_one_letter_code
_entity_poly.pdbx_strand_id
1 'polypeptide(L)' 'MSHPSMDIDTRVAISLAIGRYLRAMAKFETATMEFNEACSMLRNRLSKPSRFVARVDSRHYLVTSDEDRNFEVEEIEFV' A
#
# COMPACT_ATOMS: atom_id res chain seq x y z
N MET A 1 2.58 -24.77 -40.37
CA MET A 1 2.26 -24.66 -38.93
C MET A 1 1.12 -23.67 -38.80
N SER A 2 -0.13 -24.13 -38.72
CA SER A 2 -1.27 -23.25 -38.46
C SER A 2 -1.30 -22.91 -36.97
N HIS A 3 -1.15 -21.63 -36.62
CA HIS A 3 -1.47 -21.21 -35.26
C HIS A 3 -2.94 -21.55 -35.00
N PRO A 4 -3.29 -22.25 -33.91
CA PRO A 4 -4.69 -22.39 -33.55
C PRO A 4 -5.24 -20.99 -33.35
N SER A 5 -6.13 -20.58 -34.26
CA SER A 5 -6.79 -19.29 -34.21
C SER A 5 -7.53 -19.22 -32.88
N MET A 6 -7.06 -18.38 -31.98
CA MET A 6 -7.67 -18.19 -30.67
C MET A 6 -9.12 -17.73 -30.90
N ASP A 7 -10.06 -18.46 -30.30
CA ASP A 7 -11.48 -18.18 -30.42
C ASP A 7 -11.80 -16.73 -29.98
N ILE A 8 -12.77 -16.10 -30.65
CA ILE A 8 -13.08 -14.68 -30.47
C ILE A 8 -13.49 -14.39 -29.03
N ASP A 9 -14.29 -15.28 -28.43
CA ASP A 9 -14.76 -15.11 -27.05
C ASP A 9 -13.59 -15.15 -26.06
N THR A 10 -12.61 -16.02 -26.30
CA THR A 10 -11.38 -16.10 -25.52
C THR A 10 -10.59 -14.79 -25.60
N ARG A 11 -10.46 -14.23 -26.81
CA ARG A 11 -9.75 -12.95 -27.02
C ARG A 11 -10.45 -11.79 -26.30
N VAL A 12 -11.77 -11.73 -26.36
CA VAL A 12 -12.57 -10.70 -25.67
C VAL A 12 -12.40 -10.82 -24.15
N ALA A 13 -12.50 -12.03 -23.60
CA ALA A 13 -12.31 -12.28 -22.18
C ALA A 13 -10.93 -11.83 -21.70
N ILE A 14 -9.87 -12.14 -22.46
CA ILE A 14 -8.50 -11.70 -22.16
C ILE A 14 -8.40 -10.17 -22.21
N SER A 15 -8.94 -9.51 -23.24
CA SER A 15 -8.92 -8.05 -23.31
C SER A 15 -9.63 -7.38 -22.12
N LEU A 16 -10.76 -7.93 -21.69
CA LEU A 16 -11.47 -7.43 -20.51
C LEU A 16 -10.66 -7.64 -19.22
N ALA A 17 -10.02 -8.80 -19.06
CA ALA A 17 -9.16 -9.09 -17.93
C ALA A 17 -7.94 -8.16 -17.87
N ILE A 18 -7.26 -7.94 -19.00
CA ILE A 18 -6.15 -7.00 -19.12
C ILE A 18 -6.61 -5.58 -18.77
N GLY A 19 -7.77 -5.14 -19.29
CA GLY A 19 -8.30 -3.81 -18.96
C GLY A 19 -8.63 -3.64 -17.47
N ARG A 20 -9.07 -4.70 -16.77
CA ARG A 20 -9.24 -4.69 -15.31
C ARG A 20 -7.89 -4.62 -14.60
N TYR A 21 -6.93 -5.42 -15.04
CA TYR A 21 -5.57 -5.43 -14.50
C TYR A 21 -4.90 -4.06 -14.59
N LEU A 22 -4.88 -3.43 -15.77
CA LEU A 22 -4.23 -2.12 -15.97
C LEU A 22 -4.85 -1.03 -15.10
N ARG A 23 -6.18 -1.05 -14.91
CA ARG A 23 -6.86 -0.09 -14.01
C ARG A 23 -6.53 -0.35 -12.54
N ALA A 24 -6.44 -1.61 -12.12
CA ALA A 24 -6.03 -1.95 -10.77
C ALA A 24 -4.57 -1.55 -10.51
N MET A 25 -3.69 -1.78 -11.49
CA MET A 25 -2.28 -1.40 -11.45
C MET A 25 -2.11 0.11 -11.28
N ALA A 26 -2.81 0.92 -12.09
CA ALA A 26 -2.75 2.38 -11.95
C ALA A 26 -3.21 2.89 -10.58
N LYS A 27 -4.26 2.29 -10.00
CA LYS A 27 -4.71 2.61 -8.64
C LYS A 27 -3.69 2.21 -7.59
N PHE A 28 -3.08 1.04 -7.75
CA PHE A 28 -2.04 0.54 -6.86
C PHE A 28 -0.80 1.43 -6.89
N GLU A 29 -0.35 1.86 -8.06
CA GLU A 29 0.78 2.80 -8.20
C GLU A 29 0.49 4.12 -7.48
N THR A 30 -0.71 4.66 -7.68
CA THR A 30 -1.14 5.91 -7.01
C THR A 30 -1.13 5.74 -5.49
N ALA A 31 -1.78 4.69 -4.98
CA ALA A 31 -1.83 4.39 -3.54
C ALA A 31 -0.43 4.14 -2.95
N THR A 32 0.47 3.49 -3.72
CA THR A 32 1.86 3.24 -3.30
C THR A 32 2.64 4.55 -3.20
N MET A 33 2.44 5.47 -4.14
CA MET A 33 3.07 6.79 -4.10
C MET A 33 2.61 7.58 -2.87
N GLU A 34 1.30 7.66 -2.64
CA GLU A 34 0.71 8.34 -1.47
C GLU A 34 1.20 7.72 -0.15
N PHE A 35 1.25 6.39 -0.06
CA PHE A 35 1.77 5.68 1.10
C PHE A 35 3.25 6.00 1.37
N ASN A 36 4.08 5.97 0.32
CA ASN A 36 5.51 6.27 0.44
C ASN A 36 5.75 7.73 0.86
N GLU A 37 4.95 8.67 0.35
CA GLU A 37 5.00 10.07 0.76
C GLU A 37 4.64 10.21 2.25
N ALA A 38 3.56 9.58 2.70
CA ALA A 38 3.18 9.57 4.12
C ALA A 38 4.29 8.98 5.01
N CYS A 39 4.91 7.87 4.59
CA CYS A 39 6.05 7.26 5.29
C CYS A 39 7.26 8.19 5.34
N SER A 40 7.54 8.93 4.26
CA SER A 40 8.63 9.93 4.22
C SER A 40 8.34 11.08 5.19
N MET A 41 7.12 11.60 5.17
CA MET A 41 6.69 12.67 6.08
C MET A 41 6.80 12.25 7.54
N LEU A 42 6.39 11.03 7.89
CA LEU A 42 6.48 10.52 9.26
C LEU A 42 7.95 10.37 9.69
N ARG A 43 8.81 9.79 8.85
CA ARG A 43 10.26 9.67 9.10
C ARG A 43 10.93 11.01 9.36
N ASN A 44 10.51 12.06 8.66
CA ASN A 44 11.05 13.41 8.86
C ASN A 44 10.60 14.06 10.18
N ARG A 45 9.48 13.61 10.75
CA ARG A 45 8.95 14.10 12.04
C ARG A 45 9.49 13.33 13.25
N LEU A 46 9.88 12.06 13.05
CA LEU A 46 10.51 11.24 14.07
C LEU A 46 11.98 11.65 14.23
N SER A 47 12.27 12.50 15.22
CA SER A 47 13.60 13.10 15.42
C SER A 47 14.54 12.29 16.33
N LYS A 48 14.03 11.25 17.01
CA LYS A 48 14.78 10.37 17.91
C LYS A 48 14.19 8.96 17.87
N PRO A 49 14.97 7.91 18.23
CA PRO A 49 14.38 6.65 18.63
C PRO A 49 13.32 6.91 19.70
N SER A 50 12.11 6.44 19.48
CA SER A 50 10.98 6.80 20.32
C SER A 50 9.93 5.70 20.33
N ARG A 51 9.21 5.60 21.43
CA ARG A 51 8.06 4.71 21.57
C ARG A 51 6.94 5.48 22.25
N PHE A 52 5.83 5.68 21.54
CA PHE A 52 4.73 6.52 22.03
C PHE A 52 3.38 6.02 21.51
N VAL A 53 2.30 6.44 22.16
CA VAL A 53 0.94 6.15 21.73
C VAL A 53 0.39 7.33 20.96
N ALA A 54 -0.13 7.08 19.76
CA ALA A 54 -0.89 8.02 18.95
C ALA A 54 -2.37 7.63 18.96
N ARG A 55 -3.27 8.61 19.01
CA ARG A 55 -4.72 8.40 18.87
C ARG A 55 -5.19 8.91 17.51
N VAL A 56 -5.85 8.05 16.74
CA VAL A 56 -6.41 8.37 15.41
C VAL A 56 -7.82 7.79 15.35
N ASP A 57 -8.82 8.61 15.01
CA ASP A 57 -10.23 8.20 14.84
C ASP A 57 -10.78 7.28 15.95
N SER A 58 -10.44 7.59 17.20
CA SER A 58 -10.79 6.85 18.42
C SER A 58 -10.06 5.51 18.65
N ARG A 59 -9.15 5.13 17.78
CA ARG A 59 -8.22 4.01 17.96
C ARG A 59 -6.89 4.50 18.50
N HIS A 60 -6.16 3.58 19.13
CA HIS A 60 -4.84 3.86 19.66
C HIS A 60 -3.80 3.03 18.93
N TYR A 61 -2.68 3.66 18.64
CA TYR A 61 -1.58 3.06 17.91
C TYR A 61 -0.31 3.25 18.69
N LEU A 62 0.41 2.16 18.89
CA LEU A 62 1.77 2.20 19.39
C LEU A 62 2.71 2.46 18.21
N VAL A 63 3.40 3.59 18.26
CA VAL A 63 4.43 3.95 17.29
C VAL A 63 5.79 3.70 17.92
N THR A 64 6.59 2.87 17.27
CA THR A 64 7.99 2.63 17.66
C THR A 64 8.90 3.07 16.52
N SER A 65 9.97 3.81 16.81
CA SER A 65 10.98 4.21 15.84
C SER A 65 12.40 3.93 16.33
N ASP A 66 13.27 3.50 15.42
CA ASP A 66 14.69 3.19 15.71
C ASP A 66 15.63 4.36 15.33
N GLU A 67 16.94 4.12 15.43
CA GLU A 67 17.99 5.10 15.08
C GLU A 67 18.06 5.41 13.58
N ASP A 68 17.71 4.44 12.74
CA ASP A 68 17.65 4.56 11.28
C ASP A 68 16.33 5.21 10.79
N ARG A 69 15.46 5.60 11.74
CA ARG A 69 14.11 6.12 11.50
C ARG A 69 13.23 5.13 10.77
N ASN A 70 13.53 3.83 10.84
CA ASN A 70 12.49 2.85 10.58
C ASN A 70 11.46 2.96 11.70
N PHE A 71 10.21 2.74 11.34
CA PHE A 71 9.13 2.84 12.30
C PHE A 71 8.12 1.73 12.06
N GLU A 72 7.44 1.37 13.14
CA GLU A 72 6.34 0.44 13.17
C GLU A 72 5.13 1.11 13.84
N VAL A 73 3.94 0.83 13.30
CA VAL A 73 2.68 1.35 13.81
C VAL A 73 1.75 0.17 14.05
N GLU A 74 1.50 -0.15 15.31
CA GLU A 74 0.66 -1.27 15.71
C GLU A 74 -0.61 -0.75 16.38
N GLU A 75 -1.78 -1.25 15.98
CA GLU A 75 -3.02 -0.94 16.70
C GLU A 75 -2.98 -1.64 18.07
N ILE A 76 -3.29 -0.88 19.13
CA ILE A 76 -3.34 -1.40 20.51
C ILE A 76 -4.75 -1.22 21.09
N GLU A 77 -5.23 -2.26 21.74
CA GLU A 77 -6.42 -2.21 22.57
C GLU A 77 -6.02 -1.95 24.02
N PHE A 78 -6.62 -0.93 24.63
CA PHE A 78 -6.48 -0.74 26.07
C PHE A 78 -7.49 -1.65 26.76
N VAL A 79 -6.98 -2.68 27.44
CA VAL A 79 -7.74 -3.56 28.34
C VAL A 79 -8.02 -2.84 29.66
#